data_AF-A0A081RTI1-F1
#
_entry.id   AF-A0A081RTI1-F1
#
_cell.length_a   1.000
_cell.length_b   1.000
_cell.length_c   1.000
_cell.angle_alpha   90.00
_cell.angle_beta   90.00
_cell.angle_gamma   90.00
#
_symmetry.space_group_name_H-M   'P 1'
#
loop_
_entity.id
_entity.type
_entity.pdbx_description
1 polymer ?
#
loop_
_entity_poly.entity_id
_entity_poly.type
_entity_poly.pdbx_seq_one_letter_code
_entity_poly.pdbx_strand_id
1 'polypeptide(L)'
;MDKKRTVAETLAILHQYHHPVGIERQPKQLKTADFDGSVIFSDDPKIATIPPAFFTVQTIQELKKLGGVSDSDYGPGKMEPHHPLPEPFSAERLANAPGNHIDLCKAFRAYIYGNSALVKDYEDIINAKRFPMKVALYSGDSITVAASNPLIVQSQDGHGEPVVLVYKQITIEPGGQIIYRTNGTVQTNIIAKVSISDSDDEPYNIINQGGNGSNGGNGNNGYDGRSGNNGNAGKDNKNSCATGATAGTNGSNGIDGGVGSNGGNGSNAYDINLNVNHITGSVNLETIGGNGGNGGDGGNGGIGGNGGNGGYSTNYCSAGRGGNGGRGGNGGDGGNGGKGGNGGNIYFNYTSGTPTISAKSVGGYGGARGYAGSRGIGGYGGSGSPSGSSGPNSVSGKDGIVGATGAVGSVYINGKKQ
;
A
#
# COMPACT_ATOMS: atom_id res chain seq x y z
N MET A 1 -17.03 31.70 15.37
CA MET A 1 -16.36 30.39 15.56
C MET A 1 -16.84 29.85 16.89
N ASP A 2 -17.42 28.66 16.90
CA ASP A 2 -17.82 28.02 18.15
C ASP A 2 -16.59 27.73 19.02
N LYS A 3 -16.73 27.91 20.33
CA LYS A 3 -15.66 27.62 21.29
C LYS A 3 -15.29 26.14 21.17
N LYS A 4 -14.03 25.85 20.83
CA LYS A 4 -13.51 24.48 20.86
C LYS A 4 -13.45 23.96 22.29
N ARG A 5 -13.78 22.68 22.46
CA ARG A 5 -13.69 22.02 23.77
C ARG A 5 -12.24 22.03 24.24
N THR A 6 -12.06 22.40 25.50
CA THR A 6 -10.80 22.18 26.22
C THR A 6 -10.62 20.70 26.49
N VAL A 7 -9.37 20.30 26.69
CA VAL A 7 -9.01 18.93 27.09
C VAL A 7 -9.74 18.48 28.35
N ALA A 8 -9.93 19.39 29.33
CA ALA A 8 -10.66 19.09 30.56
C ALA A 8 -12.15 18.82 30.28
N GLU A 9 -12.81 19.62 29.42
CA GLU A 9 -14.19 19.40 29.01
C GLU A 9 -14.34 18.07 28.26
N THR A 10 -13.41 17.73 27.36
CA THR A 10 -13.40 16.42 26.67
C THR A 10 -13.25 15.25 27.63
N LEU A 11 -12.25 15.28 28.51
CA LEU A 11 -12.03 14.20 29.47
C LEU A 11 -13.20 14.06 30.44
N ALA A 12 -13.83 15.16 30.86
CA ALA A 12 -15.04 15.12 31.69
C ALA A 12 -16.20 14.40 30.98
N ILE A 13 -16.43 14.69 29.69
CA ILE A 13 -17.44 13.99 28.87
C ILE A 13 -17.10 12.50 28.78
N LEU A 14 -15.85 12.16 28.47
CA LEU A 14 -15.42 10.76 28.37
C LEU A 14 -15.61 10.02 29.69
N HIS A 15 -15.21 10.59 30.83
CA HIS A 15 -15.41 9.96 32.14
C HIS A 15 -16.88 9.81 32.51
N GLN A 16 -17.70 10.83 32.24
CA GLN A 16 -19.11 10.84 32.62
C GLN A 16 -19.95 9.86 31.79
N TYR A 17 -19.70 9.77 30.48
CA TYR A 17 -20.60 9.07 29.56
C TYR A 17 -19.99 7.81 28.91
N HIS A 18 -18.66 7.69 28.87
CA HIS A 18 -17.98 6.61 28.13
C HIS A 18 -17.07 5.71 28.96
N HIS A 19 -16.82 6.09 30.22
CA HIS A 19 -16.09 5.31 31.21
C HIS A 19 -14.79 4.68 30.66
N PRO A 20 -13.84 5.50 30.18
CA PRO A 20 -12.61 5.00 29.58
C PRO A 20 -11.81 4.14 30.56
N VAL A 21 -11.24 3.05 30.05
CA VAL A 21 -10.45 2.07 30.79
C VAL A 21 -9.00 2.15 30.36
N GLY A 22 -8.06 2.17 31.32
CA GLY A 22 -6.62 2.17 31.04
C GLY A 22 -5.98 3.56 30.97
N ILE A 23 -6.74 4.65 31.19
CA ILE A 23 -6.20 6.02 31.24
C ILE A 23 -5.12 6.14 32.33
N GLU A 24 -5.29 5.44 33.45
CA GLU A 24 -4.35 5.45 34.57
C GLU A 24 -2.96 4.90 34.22
N ARG A 25 -2.85 4.16 33.12
CA ARG A 25 -1.58 3.60 32.61
C ARG A 25 -0.87 4.54 31.65
N GLN A 26 -1.54 5.61 31.22
CA GLN A 26 -0.99 6.58 30.28
C GLN A 26 -0.08 7.57 31.03
N PRO A 27 1.12 7.86 30.51
CA PRO A 27 2.00 8.84 31.12
C PRO A 27 1.38 10.24 31.03
N LYS A 28 1.37 10.98 32.14
CA LYS A 28 0.93 12.38 32.14
C LYS A 28 1.81 13.26 31.27
N GLN A 29 3.12 12.98 31.23
CA GLN A 29 4.08 13.66 30.37
C GLN A 29 4.84 12.61 29.59
N LEU A 30 4.89 12.77 28.26
CA LEU A 30 5.63 11.87 27.38
C LEU A 30 6.65 12.67 26.58
N LYS A 31 7.91 12.23 26.58
CA LYS A 31 8.89 12.68 25.59
C LYS A 31 9.27 11.49 24.73
N THR A 32 9.11 11.65 23.43
CA THR A 32 9.40 10.56 22.47
C THR A 32 10.87 10.17 22.43
N ALA A 33 11.78 11.10 22.76
CA ALA A 33 13.22 10.84 22.87
C ALA A 33 13.60 9.89 24.02
N ASP A 34 12.69 9.65 24.98
CA ASP A 34 12.95 8.74 26.11
C ASP A 34 12.80 7.25 25.72
N PHE A 35 12.48 6.96 24.45
CA PHE A 35 12.24 5.61 23.94
C PHE A 35 13.30 5.18 22.92
N ASP A 36 13.48 3.86 22.75
CA ASP A 36 14.32 3.31 21.70
C ASP A 36 13.55 3.32 20.35
N GLY A 37 13.80 4.35 19.55
CA GLY A 37 13.17 4.53 18.24
C GLY A 37 11.78 5.17 18.29
N SER A 38 10.99 4.98 17.24
CA SER A 38 9.67 5.62 17.10
C SER A 38 8.70 5.20 18.21
N VAL A 39 7.93 6.16 18.71
CA VAL A 39 6.81 5.88 19.63
C VAL A 39 5.56 5.56 18.82
N ILE A 40 4.92 4.43 19.09
CA ILE A 40 3.72 3.98 18.38
C ILE A 40 2.49 4.12 19.27
N PHE A 41 1.52 4.90 18.81
CA PHE A 41 0.16 4.94 19.34
C PHE A 41 -0.75 4.12 18.41
N SER A 42 -1.42 3.12 18.97
CA SER A 42 -2.24 2.19 18.20
C SER A 42 -3.45 1.70 19.00
N ASP A 43 -4.49 1.34 18.29
CA ASP A 43 -5.62 0.58 18.77
C ASP A 43 -5.31 -0.89 19.06
N ASP A 44 -4.19 -1.43 18.52
CA ASP A 44 -3.68 -2.76 18.88
C ASP A 44 -2.60 -2.66 19.96
N PRO A 45 -2.87 -3.14 21.20
CA PRO A 45 -1.90 -3.14 22.29
C PRO A 45 -0.61 -3.92 22.01
N LYS A 46 -0.59 -4.82 21.02
CA LYS A 46 0.61 -5.63 20.70
C LYS A 46 1.71 -4.83 20.00
N ILE A 47 1.33 -3.79 19.27
CA ILE A 47 2.25 -2.95 18.51
C ILE A 47 2.43 -1.56 19.14
N ALA A 48 1.57 -1.19 20.08
CA ALA A 48 1.65 0.09 20.75
C ALA A 48 2.84 0.16 21.73
N THR A 49 3.65 1.22 21.62
CA THR A 49 4.74 1.50 22.57
C THR A 49 4.19 1.88 23.95
N ILE A 50 3.06 2.60 23.96
CA ILE A 50 2.32 2.95 25.17
C ILE A 50 0.99 2.18 25.16
N PRO A 51 0.63 1.44 26.22
CA PRO A 51 -0.63 0.69 26.26
C PRO A 51 -1.85 1.61 26.09
N PRO A 52 -2.67 1.45 25.04
CA PRO A 52 -3.82 2.32 24.79
C PRO A 52 -4.84 2.25 25.93
N ALA A 53 -5.44 3.40 26.25
CA ALA A 53 -6.72 3.42 26.94
C ALA A 53 -7.84 3.20 25.91
N PHE A 54 -9.00 2.76 26.35
CA PHE A 54 -10.13 2.54 25.46
C PHE A 54 -11.43 3.06 26.05
N PHE A 55 -12.31 3.52 25.19
CA PHE A 55 -13.71 3.76 25.51
C PHE A 55 -14.59 3.22 24.40
N THR A 56 -15.90 3.13 24.66
CA THR A 56 -16.87 2.65 23.69
C THR A 56 -17.81 3.78 23.29
N VAL A 57 -18.13 3.84 22.00
CA VAL A 57 -19.11 4.73 21.42
C VAL A 57 -20.27 3.89 20.89
N GLN A 58 -21.50 4.31 21.16
CA GLN A 58 -22.71 3.54 20.85
C GLN A 58 -23.28 3.86 19.47
N THR A 59 -23.00 5.05 18.93
CA THR A 59 -23.55 5.47 17.64
C THR A 59 -22.59 6.36 16.84
N ILE A 60 -22.82 6.46 15.54
CA ILE A 60 -22.05 7.34 14.65
C ILE A 60 -22.25 8.82 14.98
N GLN A 61 -23.45 9.20 15.43
CA GLN A 61 -23.76 10.55 15.91
C GLN A 61 -22.85 10.94 17.07
N GLU A 62 -22.69 10.03 18.03
CA GLU A 62 -21.85 10.21 19.19
C GLU A 62 -20.37 10.30 18.80
N LEU A 63 -19.91 9.43 17.89
CA LEU A 63 -18.53 9.47 17.38
C LEU A 63 -18.24 10.81 16.68
N LYS A 64 -19.15 11.27 15.82
CA LYS A 64 -19.04 12.57 15.14
C LYS A 64 -18.95 13.71 16.16
N LYS A 65 -19.84 13.73 17.16
CA LYS A 65 -19.83 14.76 18.21
C LYS A 65 -18.52 14.76 19.01
N LEU A 66 -17.92 13.59 19.23
CA LEU A 66 -16.68 13.47 19.99
C LEU A 66 -15.44 13.92 19.21
N GLY A 67 -15.32 13.58 17.92
CA GLY A 67 -14.08 13.82 17.19
C GLY A 67 -14.20 14.03 15.67
N GLY A 68 -15.40 14.02 15.12
CA GLY A 68 -15.66 14.29 13.70
C GLY A 68 -15.56 15.77 13.34
N VAL A 69 -15.62 16.03 12.03
CA VAL A 69 -15.71 17.39 11.48
C VAL A 69 -17.16 17.87 11.62
N SER A 70 -17.34 19.11 12.07
CA SER A 70 -18.68 19.65 12.35
C SER A 70 -19.43 19.95 11.05
N ASP A 71 -20.72 19.64 10.99
CA ASP A 71 -21.58 20.04 9.87
C ASP A 71 -21.65 21.57 9.72
N SER A 72 -21.44 22.31 10.82
CA SER A 72 -21.34 23.77 10.80
C SER A 72 -20.18 24.28 9.95
N ASP A 73 -19.20 23.45 9.63
CA ASP A 73 -18.03 23.84 8.85
C ASP A 73 -18.29 23.72 7.34
N TYR A 74 -19.49 23.28 6.94
CA TYR A 74 -19.93 23.17 5.55
C TYR A 74 -20.97 24.22 5.17
N GLY A 75 -21.07 24.48 3.86
CA GLY A 75 -22.05 25.38 3.25
C GLY A 75 -21.45 26.67 2.71
N PRO A 76 -22.30 27.65 2.32
CA PRO A 76 -21.85 28.85 1.61
C PRO A 76 -20.73 29.62 2.35
N GLY A 77 -19.60 29.82 1.66
CA GLY A 77 -18.44 30.51 2.22
C GLY A 77 -17.59 29.68 3.21
N LYS A 78 -17.87 28.38 3.33
CA LYS A 78 -17.13 27.41 4.16
C LYS A 78 -16.66 26.24 3.29
N MET A 79 -16.54 25.03 3.85
CA MET A 79 -16.18 23.86 3.06
C MET A 79 -17.34 23.40 2.16
N GLU A 80 -17.00 23.06 0.93
CA GLU A 80 -17.88 22.28 0.06
C GLU A 80 -17.78 20.78 0.39
N PRO A 81 -18.86 20.00 0.18
CA PRO A 81 -18.80 18.55 0.27
C PRO A 81 -17.76 17.98 -0.70
N HIS A 82 -16.86 17.13 -0.18
CA HIS A 82 -15.71 16.61 -0.95
C HIS A 82 -15.45 15.12 -0.73
N HIS A 83 -16.17 14.47 0.19
CA HIS A 83 -16.07 13.02 0.34
C HIS A 83 -16.92 12.33 -0.73
N PRO A 84 -16.43 11.20 -1.29
CA PRO A 84 -17.25 10.35 -2.14
C PRO A 84 -18.51 9.91 -1.39
N LEU A 85 -19.67 10.17 -1.99
CA LEU A 85 -20.95 9.73 -1.45
C LEU A 85 -21.21 8.27 -1.85
N PRO A 86 -21.93 7.50 -1.00
CA PRO A 86 -22.39 6.17 -1.35
C PRO A 86 -23.43 6.22 -2.48
N GLU A 87 -23.73 5.06 -3.06
CA GLU A 87 -24.95 4.92 -3.85
C GLU A 87 -26.20 5.29 -3.02
N PRO A 88 -27.34 5.64 -3.62
CA PRO A 88 -28.57 5.90 -2.88
C PRO A 88 -28.92 4.76 -1.91
N PHE A 89 -29.43 5.12 -0.74
CA PHE A 89 -29.74 4.13 0.30
C PHE A 89 -30.74 3.07 -0.19
N SER A 90 -30.46 1.82 0.15
CA SER A 90 -31.35 0.68 -0.09
C SER A 90 -31.27 -0.27 1.10
N ALA A 91 -32.33 -0.29 1.91
CA ALA A 91 -32.41 -1.11 3.12
C ALA A 91 -32.26 -2.61 2.82
N GLU A 92 -32.92 -3.10 1.78
CA GLU A 92 -32.88 -4.51 1.37
C GLU A 92 -31.45 -4.95 0.99
N ARG A 93 -30.77 -4.14 0.16
CA ARG A 93 -29.41 -4.41 -0.29
C ARG A 93 -28.42 -4.40 0.88
N LEU A 94 -28.59 -3.48 1.82
CA LEU A 94 -27.64 -3.28 2.91
C LEU A 94 -27.92 -4.15 4.15
N ALA A 95 -29.11 -4.73 4.27
CA ALA A 95 -29.45 -5.64 5.36
C ALA A 95 -28.47 -6.82 5.47
N ASN A 96 -28.05 -7.36 4.32
CA ASN A 96 -27.10 -8.48 4.24
C ASN A 96 -25.66 -8.04 3.94
N ALA A 97 -25.41 -6.74 3.79
CA ALA A 97 -24.08 -6.23 3.52
C ALA A 97 -23.18 -6.43 4.76
N PRO A 98 -21.91 -6.84 4.55
CA PRO A 98 -20.94 -6.85 5.64
C PRO A 98 -20.63 -5.41 6.05
N GLY A 99 -20.18 -5.20 7.29
CA GLY A 99 -19.88 -3.85 7.78
C GLY A 99 -18.92 -3.09 6.86
N ASN A 100 -17.92 -3.79 6.31
CA ASN A 100 -16.91 -3.25 5.39
C ASN A 100 -17.38 -3.04 3.94
N HIS A 101 -18.69 -3.15 3.68
CA HIS A 101 -19.27 -2.83 2.39
C HIS A 101 -18.94 -1.40 1.96
N ILE A 102 -18.60 -1.22 0.69
CA ILE A 102 -18.04 0.04 0.17
C ILE A 102 -18.94 1.26 0.44
N ASP A 103 -20.26 1.11 0.34
CA ASP A 103 -21.18 2.22 0.61
C ASP A 103 -21.29 2.53 2.09
N LEU A 104 -21.23 1.52 2.98
CA LEU A 104 -21.17 1.76 4.42
C LEU A 104 -19.88 2.48 4.79
N CYS A 105 -18.74 2.13 4.17
CA CYS A 105 -17.46 2.82 4.37
C CYS A 105 -17.50 4.27 3.86
N LYS A 106 -18.06 4.52 2.65
CA LYS A 106 -18.24 5.87 2.10
C LYS A 106 -19.16 6.71 2.98
N ALA A 107 -20.32 6.16 3.36
CA ALA A 107 -21.28 6.82 4.23
C ALA A 107 -20.69 7.12 5.60
N PHE A 108 -20.03 6.16 6.25
CA PHE A 108 -19.35 6.36 7.54
C PHE A 108 -18.33 7.50 7.45
N ARG A 109 -17.45 7.47 6.43
CA ARG A 109 -16.43 8.48 6.21
C ARG A 109 -17.04 9.86 5.98
N ALA A 110 -18.03 9.97 5.09
CA ALA A 110 -18.74 11.22 4.80
C ALA A 110 -19.54 11.73 6.01
N TYR A 111 -20.02 10.84 6.88
CA TYR A 111 -20.70 11.22 8.10
C TYR A 111 -19.74 11.79 9.14
N ILE A 112 -18.60 11.13 9.39
CA ILE A 112 -17.64 11.57 10.42
C ILE A 112 -16.84 12.80 9.97
N TYR A 113 -16.37 12.82 8.72
CA TYR A 113 -15.44 13.84 8.23
C TYR A 113 -16.06 14.82 7.24
N GLY A 114 -17.30 14.58 6.79
CA GLY A 114 -18.04 15.42 5.86
C GLY A 114 -19.27 16.06 6.47
N ASN A 115 -20.16 16.55 5.59
CA ASN A 115 -21.51 16.98 5.97
C ASN A 115 -22.42 15.76 6.15
N SER A 116 -22.74 15.41 7.40
CA SER A 116 -23.52 14.21 7.72
C SER A 116 -24.95 14.25 7.19
N ALA A 117 -25.49 15.44 6.93
CA ALA A 117 -26.83 15.56 6.35
C ALA A 117 -26.96 14.87 4.98
N LEU A 118 -25.86 14.72 4.23
CA LEU A 118 -25.84 14.09 2.90
C LEU A 118 -25.95 12.56 2.92
N VAL A 119 -25.75 11.94 4.08
CA VAL A 119 -25.75 10.48 4.27
C VAL A 119 -26.58 10.08 5.48
N LYS A 120 -27.57 10.91 5.83
CA LYS A 120 -28.41 10.74 7.00
C LYS A 120 -29.28 9.47 6.93
N ASP A 121 -29.70 9.10 5.72
CA ASP A 121 -30.42 7.87 5.41
C ASP A 121 -29.62 6.58 5.72
N TYR A 122 -28.29 6.68 5.83
CA TYR A 122 -27.42 5.57 6.22
C TYR A 122 -27.24 5.41 7.74
N GLU A 123 -27.71 6.35 8.58
CA GLU A 123 -27.46 6.36 10.03
C GLU A 123 -27.81 5.04 10.71
N ASP A 124 -29.03 4.54 10.49
CA ASP A 124 -29.54 3.34 11.17
C ASP A 124 -28.73 2.10 10.82
N ILE A 125 -28.42 1.90 9.53
CA ILE A 125 -27.68 0.72 9.10
C ILE A 125 -26.20 0.79 9.52
N ILE A 126 -25.62 1.99 9.55
CA ILE A 126 -24.26 2.16 10.08
C ILE A 126 -24.23 1.82 11.57
N ASN A 127 -25.16 2.36 12.36
CA ASN A 127 -25.27 2.06 13.78
C ASN A 127 -25.45 0.57 14.03
N ALA A 128 -26.34 -0.09 13.27
CA ALA A 128 -26.58 -1.52 13.42
C ALA A 128 -25.38 -2.42 13.02
N LYS A 129 -24.52 -1.98 12.08
CA LYS A 129 -23.44 -2.81 11.52
C LYS A 129 -22.05 -2.50 12.07
N ARG A 130 -21.84 -1.31 12.63
CA ARG A 130 -20.52 -0.80 13.05
C ARG A 130 -20.42 -0.46 14.52
N PHE A 131 -21.54 -0.34 15.22
CA PHE A 131 -21.58 0.05 16.61
C PHE A 131 -22.20 -1.04 17.49
N PRO A 132 -21.82 -1.15 18.78
CA PRO A 132 -20.87 -0.30 19.50
C PRO A 132 -19.42 -0.41 19.00
N MET A 133 -18.72 0.72 18.92
CA MET A 133 -17.34 0.81 18.43
C MET A 133 -16.38 1.08 19.59
N LYS A 134 -15.29 0.33 19.65
CA LYS A 134 -14.19 0.56 20.59
C LYS A 134 -13.21 1.57 19.99
N VAL A 135 -12.87 2.61 20.74
CA VAL A 135 -12.00 3.71 20.31
C VAL A 135 -10.76 3.76 21.19
N ALA A 136 -9.59 3.81 20.57
CA ALA A 136 -8.32 3.96 21.27
C ALA A 136 -8.10 5.41 21.69
N LEU A 137 -7.68 5.61 22.93
CA LEU A 137 -7.45 6.91 23.55
C LEU A 137 -6.03 6.99 24.12
N TYR A 138 -5.35 8.04 23.74
CA TYR A 138 -4.08 8.48 24.32
C TYR A 138 -4.27 9.87 24.92
N SER A 139 -4.02 10.01 26.21
CA SER A 139 -4.28 11.28 26.90
C SER A 139 -3.26 11.58 27.98
N GLY A 140 -2.99 12.86 28.20
CA GLY A 140 -2.07 13.32 29.22
C GLY A 140 -2.03 14.85 29.36
N ASP A 141 -1.12 15.32 30.20
CA ASP A 141 -0.84 16.75 30.33
C ASP A 141 -0.02 17.24 29.14
N SER A 142 1.09 16.58 28.80
CA SER A 142 1.93 17.02 27.69
C SER A 142 2.60 15.87 26.92
N ILE A 143 2.87 16.14 25.65
CA ILE A 143 3.72 15.32 24.80
C ILE A 143 4.76 16.20 24.10
N THR A 144 6.01 15.74 24.07
CA THR A 144 7.12 16.34 23.32
C THR A 144 7.61 15.37 22.25
N VAL A 145 7.53 15.79 20.99
CA VAL A 145 7.89 15.00 19.81
C VAL A 145 9.24 15.48 19.28
N ALA A 146 10.25 14.60 19.37
CA ALA A 146 11.63 14.85 18.99
C ALA A 146 11.92 14.35 17.57
N ALA A 147 12.94 14.91 16.91
CA ALA A 147 13.32 14.49 15.55
C ALA A 147 13.82 13.04 15.48
N SER A 148 14.57 12.60 16.48
CA SER A 148 15.16 11.25 16.52
C SER A 148 14.13 10.15 16.71
N ASN A 149 12.96 10.48 17.25
CA ASN A 149 11.94 9.54 17.68
C ASN A 149 10.55 10.06 17.27
N PRO A 150 10.14 9.88 16.01
CA PRO A 150 8.82 10.36 15.59
C PRO A 150 7.70 9.62 16.33
N LEU A 151 6.57 10.30 16.51
CA LEU A 151 5.33 9.69 16.98
C LEU A 151 4.57 9.13 15.78
N ILE A 152 4.30 7.82 15.77
CA ILE A 152 3.54 7.15 14.72
C ILE A 152 2.17 6.75 15.29
N VAL A 153 1.11 7.20 14.64
CA VAL A 153 -0.27 6.82 14.95
C VAL A 153 -0.76 5.86 13.87
N GLN A 154 -0.98 4.59 14.22
CA GLN A 154 -1.31 3.55 13.23
C GLN A 154 -2.27 2.50 13.79
N SER A 155 -2.95 1.81 12.88
CA SER A 155 -3.75 0.62 13.17
C SER A 155 -3.22 -0.55 12.35
N GLN A 156 -3.17 -1.73 12.95
CA GLN A 156 -2.70 -2.95 12.28
C GLN A 156 -3.66 -3.37 11.16
N ASP A 157 -4.96 -3.25 11.42
CA ASP A 157 -6.02 -3.79 10.54
C ASP A 157 -6.63 -2.71 9.63
N GLY A 158 -6.46 -1.43 9.97
CA GLY A 158 -6.88 -0.29 9.12
C GLY A 158 -8.38 -0.24 8.85
N HIS A 159 -9.21 -0.79 9.73
CA HIS A 159 -10.66 -0.94 9.54
C HIS A 159 -11.49 0.32 9.81
N GLY A 160 -10.82 1.42 10.17
CA GLY A 160 -11.39 2.75 10.27
C GLY A 160 -11.68 3.23 11.68
N GLU A 161 -11.40 2.41 12.70
CA GLU A 161 -11.41 2.80 14.11
C GLU A 161 -10.42 3.94 14.35
N PRO A 162 -10.88 5.08 14.89
CA PRO A 162 -9.99 6.22 15.09
C PRO A 162 -9.08 6.00 16.30
N VAL A 163 -7.84 6.46 16.20
CA VAL A 163 -6.96 6.66 17.35
C VAL A 163 -7.06 8.12 17.78
N VAL A 164 -7.48 8.35 19.02
CA VAL A 164 -7.78 9.69 19.55
C VAL A 164 -6.69 10.15 20.51
N LEU A 165 -6.16 11.34 20.28
CA LEU A 165 -5.17 11.99 21.13
C LEU A 165 -5.81 13.18 21.86
N VAL A 166 -5.72 13.21 23.19
CA VAL A 166 -6.28 14.27 24.05
C VAL A 166 -5.22 14.76 25.04
N TYR A 167 -4.50 15.82 24.69
CA TYR A 167 -3.38 16.34 25.49
C TYR A 167 -3.53 17.83 25.77
N LYS A 168 -3.20 18.31 26.98
CA LYS A 168 -3.22 19.77 27.22
C LYS A 168 -2.24 20.50 26.31
N GLN A 169 -1.06 19.91 26.08
CA GLN A 169 -0.04 20.48 25.20
C GLN A 169 0.64 19.42 24.35
N ILE A 170 0.81 19.74 23.07
CA ILE A 170 1.67 18.99 22.14
C ILE A 170 2.79 19.94 21.73
N THR A 171 4.03 19.57 22.08
CA THR A 171 5.23 20.27 21.65
C THR A 171 5.91 19.46 20.56
N ILE A 172 6.17 20.09 19.43
CA ILE A 172 6.94 19.51 18.33
C ILE A 172 8.28 20.25 18.30
N GLU A 173 9.35 19.52 18.63
CA GLU A 173 10.72 20.03 18.54
C GLU A 173 11.13 20.18 17.06
N PRO A 174 12.19 20.95 16.75
CA PRO A 174 12.74 21.02 15.40
C PRO A 174 12.97 19.62 14.84
N GLY A 175 12.48 19.35 13.62
CA GLY A 175 12.54 18.03 12.99
C GLY A 175 11.60 16.96 13.56
N GLY A 176 10.90 17.20 14.66
CA GLY A 176 9.94 16.26 15.25
C GLY A 176 8.73 16.03 14.34
N GLN A 177 8.28 14.77 14.24
CA GLN A 177 7.18 14.39 13.36
C GLN A 177 6.12 13.55 14.06
N ILE A 178 4.86 13.88 13.80
CA ILE A 178 3.68 13.08 14.13
C ILE A 178 3.15 12.51 12.81
N ILE A 179 3.21 11.20 12.64
CA ILE A 179 2.88 10.49 11.40
C ILE A 179 1.62 9.64 11.62
N TYR A 180 0.52 10.03 11.00
CA TYR A 180 -0.72 9.26 10.94
C TYR A 180 -0.70 8.29 9.77
N ARG A 181 -1.04 7.04 10.05
CA ARG A 181 -1.28 5.95 9.10
C ARG A 181 -2.63 5.27 9.34
N THR A 182 -3.52 5.96 10.04
CA THR A 182 -4.91 5.57 10.31
C THR A 182 -5.75 6.83 10.52
N ASN A 183 -7.06 6.66 10.61
CA ASN A 183 -7.98 7.72 10.98
C ASN A 183 -7.67 8.22 12.40
N GLY A 184 -7.77 9.53 12.61
CA GLY A 184 -7.43 10.08 13.92
C GLY A 184 -8.10 11.41 14.25
N THR A 185 -8.22 11.65 15.54
CA THR A 185 -8.64 12.94 16.08
C THR A 185 -7.62 13.41 17.10
N VAL A 186 -7.17 14.65 16.96
CA VAL A 186 -6.37 15.36 17.97
C VAL A 186 -7.24 16.42 18.62
N GLN A 187 -7.28 16.42 19.95
CA GLN A 187 -7.81 17.52 20.75
C GLN A 187 -6.73 18.02 21.71
N THR A 188 -6.34 19.28 21.55
CA THR A 188 -5.31 19.88 22.40
C THR A 188 -5.60 21.34 22.71
N ASN A 189 -5.20 21.79 23.90
CA ASN A 189 -5.30 23.21 24.21
C ASN A 189 -4.20 23.99 23.49
N ILE A 190 -2.99 23.44 23.41
CA ILE A 190 -1.81 24.12 22.87
C ILE A 190 -1.07 23.20 21.90
N ILE A 191 -0.79 23.70 20.70
CA ILE A 191 0.34 23.21 19.90
C ILE A 191 1.44 24.26 19.96
N ALA A 192 2.62 23.84 20.43
CA ALA A 192 3.81 24.66 20.45
C ALA A 192 4.87 24.03 19.54
N LYS A 193 5.13 24.63 18.37
CA LYS A 193 6.33 24.30 17.62
C LYS A 193 7.45 25.23 18.05
N VAL A 194 8.57 24.65 18.45
CA VAL A 194 9.81 25.40 18.67
C VAL A 194 10.52 25.46 17.33
N SER A 195 10.23 26.48 16.51
CA SER A 195 10.95 26.70 15.25
C SER A 195 12.20 27.52 15.53
N ILE A 196 13.35 27.12 14.98
CA ILE A 196 14.61 27.89 15.05
C ILE A 196 14.80 28.76 13.78
N SER A 197 14.06 28.47 12.70
CA SER A 197 14.08 29.27 11.45
C SER A 197 12.82 29.06 10.59
N ASP A 198 12.42 30.10 9.85
CA ASP A 198 11.36 30.07 8.81
C ASP A 198 11.91 29.56 7.47
N SER A 199 12.74 28.52 7.48
CA SER A 199 13.32 27.96 6.26
C SER A 199 12.37 26.95 5.59
N ASP A 200 12.21 27.05 4.27
CA ASP A 200 11.42 26.14 3.43
C ASP A 200 11.93 24.68 3.41
N ASP A 201 13.10 24.42 4.02
CA ASP A 201 13.73 23.10 4.12
C ASP A 201 13.37 22.34 5.41
N GLU A 202 12.49 22.92 6.25
CA GLU A 202 12.02 22.27 7.48
C GLU A 202 11.05 21.13 7.18
N PRO A 203 11.26 19.92 7.73
CA PRO A 203 10.40 18.78 7.47
C PRO A 203 8.95 19.04 7.94
N TYR A 204 8.01 18.37 7.28
CA TYR A 204 6.61 18.35 7.71
C TYR A 204 6.51 17.69 9.08
N ASN A 205 5.74 18.30 9.99
CA ASN A 205 5.67 17.89 11.38
C ASN A 205 4.38 17.13 11.72
N ILE A 206 3.33 17.28 10.91
CA ILE A 206 2.11 16.48 10.99
C ILE A 206 1.86 15.89 9.60
N ILE A 207 2.04 14.59 9.49
CA ILE A 207 2.03 13.85 8.23
C ILE A 207 0.89 12.83 8.26
N ASN A 208 0.07 12.81 7.23
CA ASN A 208 -0.94 11.77 6.99
C ASN A 208 -0.51 10.92 5.79
N GLN A 209 -0.09 9.70 6.06
CA GLN A 209 0.66 8.86 5.13
C GLN A 209 -0.04 7.53 4.85
N GLY A 210 -0.24 7.23 3.57
CA GLY A 210 -0.60 5.88 3.11
C GLY A 210 0.58 4.92 3.09
N GLY A 211 0.33 3.63 3.31
CA GLY A 211 1.35 2.57 3.24
C GLY A 211 1.77 2.27 1.79
N ASN A 212 3.06 1.98 1.57
CA ASN A 212 3.56 1.60 0.25
C ASN A 212 3.14 0.18 -0.11
N GLY A 213 2.89 -0.04 -1.41
CA GLY A 213 2.70 -1.36 -1.97
C GLY A 213 4.01 -2.15 -2.01
N SER A 214 3.91 -3.46 -1.87
CA SER A 214 5.05 -4.37 -2.00
C SER A 214 5.50 -4.51 -3.46
N ASN A 215 6.78 -4.68 -3.69
CA ASN A 215 7.27 -5.01 -5.03
C ASN A 215 6.88 -6.45 -5.41
N GLY A 216 6.60 -6.66 -6.68
CA GLY A 216 6.40 -7.98 -7.27
C GLY A 216 7.72 -8.75 -7.34
N GLY A 217 7.66 -10.07 -7.15
CA GLY A 217 8.80 -10.96 -7.37
C GLY A 217 9.06 -11.24 -8.85
N ASN A 218 10.32 -11.39 -9.22
CA ASN A 218 10.72 -11.74 -10.58
C ASN A 218 10.34 -13.19 -10.93
N GLY A 219 10.05 -13.41 -12.20
CA GLY A 219 9.86 -14.74 -12.77
C GLY A 219 11.18 -15.50 -12.84
N ASN A 220 11.12 -16.81 -12.58
CA ASN A 220 12.29 -17.67 -12.69
C ASN A 220 12.66 -17.88 -14.16
N ASN A 221 13.95 -17.94 -14.47
CA ASN A 221 14.38 -18.33 -15.81
C ASN A 221 14.02 -19.79 -16.09
N GLY A 222 13.66 -20.07 -17.33
CA GLY A 222 13.49 -21.41 -17.84
C GLY A 222 14.82 -22.13 -17.99
N TYR A 223 14.82 -23.44 -17.77
CA TYR A 223 15.98 -24.29 -17.98
C TYR A 223 16.17 -24.63 -19.46
N ASP A 224 17.44 -24.72 -19.86
CA ASP A 224 17.79 -25.17 -21.20
C ASP A 224 17.42 -26.63 -21.43
N GLY A 225 17.07 -26.93 -22.67
CA GLY A 225 16.85 -28.27 -23.15
C GLY A 225 18.15 -29.06 -23.23
N ARG A 226 18.07 -30.35 -22.89
CA ARG A 226 19.19 -31.28 -23.02
C ARG A 226 19.42 -31.59 -24.49
N SER A 227 20.69 -31.63 -24.89
CA SER A 227 21.04 -32.08 -26.23
C SER A 227 20.73 -33.56 -26.43
N GLY A 228 20.40 -33.93 -27.66
CA GLY A 228 20.20 -35.30 -28.08
C GLY A 228 21.51 -36.08 -28.14
N ASN A 229 21.41 -37.39 -27.99
CA ASN A 229 22.55 -38.30 -28.10
C ASN A 229 22.84 -38.62 -29.56
N ASN A 230 24.12 -38.73 -29.89
CA ASN A 230 24.54 -39.16 -31.23
C ASN A 230 24.18 -40.62 -31.50
N GLY A 231 23.92 -40.93 -32.76
CA GLY A 231 23.74 -42.29 -33.25
C GLY A 231 25.08 -43.02 -33.41
N ASN A 232 25.01 -44.35 -33.40
CA ASN A 232 26.15 -45.23 -33.61
C ASN A 232 26.36 -45.46 -35.10
N ALA A 233 27.63 -45.48 -35.54
CA ALA A 233 27.98 -45.78 -36.92
C ALA A 233 27.53 -47.19 -37.35
N GLY A 234 27.30 -47.35 -38.65
CA GLY A 234 26.99 -48.65 -39.24
C GLY A 234 28.17 -49.63 -39.14
N LYS A 235 27.90 -50.91 -39.34
CA LYS A 235 28.92 -51.97 -39.40
C LYS A 235 28.76 -52.75 -40.70
N ASP A 236 29.85 -52.84 -41.46
CA ASP A 236 29.92 -53.63 -42.69
C ASP A 236 30.17 -55.12 -42.39
N ASN A 237 29.73 -56.01 -43.29
CA ASN A 237 30.15 -57.41 -43.32
C ASN A 237 30.43 -57.85 -44.76
N LYS A 238 31.70 -58.11 -45.06
CA LYS A 238 32.23 -58.50 -46.38
C LYS A 238 31.81 -57.52 -47.48
N ASN A 239 30.64 -57.75 -48.09
CA ASN A 239 30.15 -56.99 -49.25
C ASN A 239 28.75 -56.37 -49.01
N SER A 240 28.27 -56.31 -47.76
CA SER A 240 26.94 -55.80 -47.43
C SER A 240 26.91 -55.11 -46.07
N CYS A 241 25.91 -54.24 -45.85
CA CYS A 241 25.66 -53.66 -44.53
C CYS A 241 25.20 -54.74 -43.54
N ALA A 242 25.92 -54.92 -42.43
CA ALA A 242 25.57 -55.89 -41.39
C ALA A 242 24.65 -55.27 -40.33
N THR A 243 24.87 -54.01 -39.99
CA THR A 243 24.04 -53.26 -39.05
C THR A 243 24.03 -51.81 -39.50
N GLY A 244 22.85 -51.26 -39.78
CA GLY A 244 22.71 -49.87 -40.20
C GLY A 244 23.16 -48.89 -39.12
N ALA A 245 23.60 -47.70 -39.54
CA ALA A 245 23.86 -46.61 -38.62
C ALA A 245 22.56 -46.19 -37.91
N THR A 246 22.62 -45.86 -36.62
CA THR A 246 21.43 -45.42 -35.88
C THR A 246 21.24 -43.92 -36.03
N ALA A 247 19.99 -43.48 -35.90
CA ALA A 247 19.69 -42.05 -35.85
C ALA A 247 20.24 -41.41 -34.57
N GLY A 248 20.56 -40.13 -34.64
CA GLY A 248 20.73 -39.30 -33.44
C GLY A 248 19.35 -39.00 -32.83
N THR A 249 19.31 -38.79 -31.52
CA THR A 249 18.05 -38.45 -30.84
C THR A 249 17.79 -36.94 -30.94
N ASN A 250 16.53 -36.53 -30.84
CA ASN A 250 16.20 -35.12 -30.79
C ASN A 250 16.74 -34.49 -29.50
N GLY A 251 17.03 -33.18 -29.56
CA GLY A 251 17.21 -32.38 -28.35
C GLY A 251 15.86 -32.11 -27.67
N SER A 252 15.88 -31.92 -26.36
CA SER A 252 14.67 -31.56 -25.62
C SER A 252 14.39 -30.06 -25.76
N ASN A 253 13.14 -29.66 -25.57
CA ASN A 253 12.78 -28.25 -25.56
C ASN A 253 13.41 -27.54 -24.35
N GLY A 254 13.67 -26.24 -24.50
CA GLY A 254 13.86 -25.35 -23.37
C GLY A 254 12.55 -25.14 -22.63
N ILE A 255 12.66 -24.88 -21.33
CA ILE A 255 11.51 -24.58 -20.47
C ILE A 255 11.19 -23.08 -20.58
N ASP A 256 9.91 -22.73 -20.50
CA ASP A 256 9.47 -21.34 -20.51
C ASP A 256 9.94 -20.61 -19.25
N GLY A 257 10.19 -19.31 -19.39
CA GLY A 257 10.43 -18.43 -18.26
C GLY A 257 9.14 -18.18 -17.47
N GLY A 258 9.28 -18.02 -16.15
CA GLY A 258 8.18 -17.70 -15.26
C GLY A 258 7.70 -16.26 -15.43
N VAL A 259 6.43 -16.03 -15.13
CA VAL A 259 5.84 -14.68 -15.15
C VAL A 259 6.30 -13.88 -13.92
N GLY A 260 6.62 -12.61 -14.12
CA GLY A 260 6.88 -11.67 -13.05
C GLY A 260 5.59 -11.30 -12.31
N SER A 261 5.65 -11.21 -10.98
CA SER A 261 4.47 -10.88 -10.17
C SER A 261 4.15 -9.40 -10.24
N ASN A 262 2.88 -9.03 -10.11
CA ASN A 262 2.48 -7.62 -10.02
C ASN A 262 2.99 -6.99 -8.72
N GLY A 263 3.26 -5.68 -8.77
CA GLY A 263 3.45 -4.88 -7.57
C GLY A 263 2.13 -4.65 -6.84
N GLY A 264 2.17 -4.60 -5.52
CA GLY A 264 1.05 -4.24 -4.67
C GLY A 264 0.68 -2.77 -4.83
N ASN A 265 -0.61 -2.44 -4.66
CA ASN A 265 -1.05 -1.06 -4.66
C ASN A 265 -0.60 -0.35 -3.38
N GLY A 266 -0.25 0.93 -3.48
CA GLY A 266 -0.14 1.81 -2.33
C GLY A 266 -1.50 2.07 -1.70
N SER A 267 -1.53 2.20 -0.37
CA SER A 267 -2.74 2.54 0.37
C SER A 267 -3.02 4.03 0.29
N ASN A 268 -4.31 4.39 0.31
CA ASN A 268 -4.72 5.77 0.48
C ASN A 268 -4.29 6.29 1.86
N ALA A 269 -3.99 7.57 1.97
CA ALA A 269 -3.95 8.24 3.27
C ALA A 269 -5.37 8.41 3.83
N TYR A 270 -5.45 8.59 5.15
CA TYR A 270 -6.70 8.57 5.92
C TYR A 270 -7.30 9.97 6.09
N ASP A 271 -8.29 10.13 6.96
CA ASP A 271 -8.73 11.46 7.40
C ASP A 271 -8.27 11.72 8.84
N ILE A 272 -7.70 12.91 9.06
CA ILE A 272 -7.29 13.35 10.39
C ILE A 272 -7.94 14.68 10.75
N ASN A 273 -8.50 14.77 11.95
CA ASN A 273 -9.14 15.98 12.45
C ASN A 273 -8.40 16.52 13.67
N LEU A 274 -7.83 17.72 13.54
CA LEU A 274 -7.06 18.38 14.57
C LEU A 274 -7.81 19.60 15.09
N ASN A 275 -8.12 19.57 16.38
CA ASN A 275 -8.81 20.63 17.09
C ASN A 275 -7.88 21.22 18.16
N VAL A 276 -7.44 22.46 17.92
CA VAL A 276 -6.43 23.14 18.73
C VAL A 276 -7.01 24.44 19.29
N ASN A 277 -6.85 24.74 20.58
CA ASN A 277 -7.35 26.01 21.10
C ASN A 277 -6.41 27.18 20.77
N HIS A 278 -5.10 26.98 20.93
CA HIS A 278 -4.07 27.98 20.70
C HIS A 278 -2.84 27.38 20.03
N ILE A 279 -2.26 28.10 19.05
CA ILE A 279 -1.03 27.68 18.38
C ILE A 279 0.04 28.75 18.55
N THR A 280 1.25 28.29 18.87
CA THR A 280 2.47 29.12 18.85
C THR A 280 3.49 28.52 17.88
N GLY A 281 4.11 29.37 17.05
CA GLY A 281 5.12 28.97 16.06
C GLY A 281 4.54 28.57 14.71
N SER A 282 5.26 27.76 13.94
CA SER A 282 4.83 27.29 12.62
C SER A 282 4.24 25.87 12.65
N VAL A 283 3.42 25.52 11.66
CA VAL A 283 2.85 24.17 11.50
C VAL A 283 2.99 23.76 10.04
N ASN A 284 3.59 22.60 9.79
CA ASN A 284 3.84 22.08 8.44
C ASN A 284 3.04 20.78 8.26
N LEU A 285 1.96 20.85 7.51
CA LEU A 285 1.03 19.75 7.27
C LEU A 285 1.33 19.04 5.94
N GLU A 286 1.42 17.72 5.93
CA GLU A 286 1.54 16.94 4.69
C GLU A 286 0.52 15.80 4.66
N THR A 287 -0.16 15.63 3.54
CA THR A 287 -0.87 14.39 3.24
C THR A 287 -0.33 13.76 1.96
N ILE A 288 0.00 12.47 2.05
CA ILE A 288 0.64 11.71 1.00
C ILE A 288 0.03 10.30 0.91
N GLY A 289 -0.44 9.93 -0.28
CA GLY A 289 -0.80 8.54 -0.55
C GLY A 289 0.43 7.63 -0.64
N GLY A 290 0.27 6.34 -0.35
CA GLY A 290 1.37 5.39 -0.44
C GLY A 290 1.77 5.11 -1.89
N ASN A 291 3.05 4.87 -2.14
CA ASN A 291 3.52 4.52 -3.48
C ASN A 291 3.10 3.10 -3.86
N GLY A 292 2.78 2.86 -5.13
CA GLY A 292 2.61 1.52 -5.65
C GLY A 292 3.95 0.79 -5.74
N GLY A 293 3.94 -0.51 -5.49
CA GLY A 293 5.12 -1.35 -5.65
C GLY A 293 5.43 -1.61 -7.13
N ASN A 294 6.69 -1.84 -7.46
CA ASN A 294 7.11 -2.16 -8.81
C ASN A 294 6.65 -3.56 -9.21
N GLY A 295 6.30 -3.78 -10.48
CA GLY A 295 6.13 -5.12 -11.03
C GLY A 295 7.46 -5.86 -11.14
N GLY A 296 7.44 -7.18 -10.95
CA GLY A 296 8.62 -8.03 -11.12
C GLY A 296 8.88 -8.33 -12.60
N ASP A 297 10.14 -8.53 -12.97
CA ASP A 297 10.51 -8.87 -14.34
C ASP A 297 10.11 -10.31 -14.69
N GLY A 298 9.79 -10.56 -15.96
CA GLY A 298 9.57 -11.91 -16.47
C GLY A 298 10.88 -12.69 -16.64
N GLY A 299 10.84 -13.99 -16.38
CA GLY A 299 11.99 -14.87 -16.56
C GLY A 299 12.30 -15.13 -18.03
N ASN A 300 13.57 -15.31 -18.36
CA ASN A 300 13.96 -15.69 -19.73
C ASN A 300 13.56 -17.13 -20.04
N GLY A 301 13.17 -17.41 -21.28
CA GLY A 301 12.95 -18.78 -21.75
C GLY A 301 14.28 -19.52 -21.95
N GLY A 302 14.33 -20.80 -21.60
CA GLY A 302 15.50 -21.65 -21.79
C GLY A 302 15.79 -21.94 -23.26
N ILE A 303 17.04 -22.14 -23.61
CA ILE A 303 17.45 -22.51 -24.98
C ILE A 303 17.02 -23.95 -25.27
N GLY A 304 16.63 -24.27 -26.50
CA GLY A 304 16.33 -25.63 -26.93
C GLY A 304 17.61 -26.47 -27.08
N GLY A 305 17.57 -27.74 -26.69
CA GLY A 305 18.70 -28.64 -26.83
C GLY A 305 19.00 -28.96 -28.28
N ASN A 306 20.28 -29.11 -28.64
CA ASN A 306 20.66 -29.50 -30.00
C ASN A 306 20.26 -30.96 -30.28
N GLY A 307 19.91 -31.28 -31.52
CA GLY A 307 19.73 -32.67 -31.94
C GLY A 307 21.06 -33.42 -32.04
N GLY A 308 21.05 -34.70 -31.70
CA GLY A 308 22.21 -35.56 -31.84
C GLY A 308 22.51 -35.86 -33.31
N ASN A 309 23.78 -36.00 -33.66
CA ASN A 309 24.18 -36.42 -35.00
C ASN A 309 23.76 -37.87 -35.28
N GLY A 310 23.36 -38.19 -36.51
CA GLY A 310 23.20 -39.56 -36.97
C GLY A 310 24.54 -40.30 -37.04
N GLY A 311 24.50 -41.62 -36.92
CA GLY A 311 25.69 -42.45 -37.03
C GLY A 311 26.34 -42.33 -38.42
N TYR A 312 27.67 -42.41 -38.49
CA TYR A 312 28.40 -42.28 -39.75
C TYR A 312 28.08 -43.41 -40.74
N SER A 313 28.12 -43.08 -42.03
CA SER A 313 28.08 -44.04 -43.13
C SER A 313 29.38 -44.85 -43.20
N THR A 314 29.28 -46.07 -43.71
CA THR A 314 30.40 -46.95 -44.05
C THR A 314 30.35 -47.27 -45.55
N ASN A 315 31.16 -48.22 -46.03
CA ASN A 315 31.19 -48.56 -47.46
C ASN A 315 29.87 -49.16 -47.94
N TYR A 316 29.16 -49.85 -47.04
CA TYR A 316 27.92 -50.54 -47.38
C TYR A 316 26.69 -50.03 -46.60
N CYS A 317 26.86 -49.24 -45.53
CA CYS A 317 25.74 -48.67 -44.77
C CYS A 317 25.60 -47.17 -45.00
N SER A 318 24.37 -46.70 -45.25
CA SER A 318 24.05 -45.28 -45.25
C SER A 318 24.21 -44.66 -43.86
N ALA A 319 24.48 -43.36 -43.80
CA ALA A 319 24.51 -42.62 -42.55
C ALA A 319 23.13 -42.61 -41.87
N GLY A 320 23.13 -42.55 -40.55
CA GLY A 320 21.94 -42.35 -39.75
C GLY A 320 21.36 -40.95 -39.96
N ARG A 321 20.07 -40.80 -39.70
CA ARG A 321 19.41 -39.49 -39.69
C ARG A 321 19.87 -38.67 -38.48
N GLY A 322 20.06 -37.37 -38.67
CA GLY A 322 20.28 -36.44 -37.56
C GLY A 322 19.01 -36.19 -36.75
N GLY A 323 19.14 -36.08 -35.43
CA GLY A 323 18.05 -35.69 -34.55
C GLY A 323 17.68 -34.21 -34.73
N ASN A 324 16.42 -33.86 -34.54
CA ASN A 324 15.98 -32.47 -34.59
C ASN A 324 16.40 -31.71 -33.32
N GLY A 325 16.67 -30.42 -33.45
CA GLY A 325 16.84 -29.55 -32.29
C GLY A 325 15.51 -29.33 -31.56
N GLY A 326 15.58 -29.15 -30.24
CA GLY A 326 14.45 -28.79 -29.41
C GLY A 326 14.03 -27.34 -29.61
N ARG A 327 12.75 -27.05 -29.40
CA ARG A 327 12.22 -25.68 -29.40
C ARG A 327 12.77 -24.91 -28.18
N GLY A 328 13.08 -23.62 -28.33
CA GLY A 328 13.40 -22.76 -27.17
C GLY A 328 12.17 -22.48 -26.29
N GLY A 329 12.33 -22.17 -25.02
CA GLY A 329 11.25 -21.75 -24.14
C GLY A 329 10.75 -20.33 -24.47
N ASN A 330 9.50 -20.03 -24.20
CA ASN A 330 8.99 -18.66 -24.24
C ASN A 330 9.57 -17.84 -23.08
N GLY A 331 9.78 -16.54 -23.30
CA GLY A 331 10.03 -15.63 -22.19
C GLY A 331 8.75 -15.40 -21.38
N GLY A 332 8.89 -15.22 -20.07
CA GLY A 332 7.79 -14.88 -19.19
C GLY A 332 7.38 -13.41 -19.33
N ASP A 333 6.11 -13.12 -19.11
CA ASP A 333 5.61 -11.74 -19.06
C ASP A 333 6.11 -11.02 -17.80
N GLY A 334 6.35 -9.72 -17.89
CA GLY A 334 6.63 -8.86 -16.75
C GLY A 334 5.36 -8.51 -15.98
N GLY A 335 5.49 -8.32 -14.67
CA GLY A 335 4.41 -7.92 -13.79
C GLY A 335 4.03 -6.44 -13.96
N ASN A 336 2.78 -6.11 -13.70
CA ASN A 336 2.32 -4.73 -13.69
C ASN A 336 2.79 -4.01 -12.42
N GLY A 337 3.10 -2.72 -12.53
CA GLY A 337 3.29 -1.85 -11.37
C GLY A 337 1.98 -1.62 -10.62
N GLY A 338 2.07 -1.58 -9.30
CA GLY A 338 0.95 -1.26 -8.42
C GLY A 338 0.53 0.20 -8.57
N LYS A 339 -0.76 0.49 -8.38
CA LYS A 339 -1.25 1.87 -8.37
C LYS A 339 -0.77 2.59 -7.11
N GLY A 340 -0.47 3.88 -7.21
CA GLY A 340 -0.29 4.74 -6.05
C GLY A 340 -1.61 4.99 -5.33
N GLY A 341 -1.55 5.14 -4.01
CA GLY A 341 -2.68 5.51 -3.18
C GLY A 341 -3.00 7.00 -3.30
N ASN A 342 -4.25 7.36 -3.04
CA ASN A 342 -4.68 8.75 -3.00
C ASN A 342 -4.19 9.44 -1.71
N GLY A 343 -3.92 10.74 -1.78
CA GLY A 343 -3.78 11.58 -0.59
C GLY A 343 -5.07 11.61 0.23
N GLY A 344 -4.93 11.85 1.53
CA GLY A 344 -6.03 11.88 2.50
C GLY A 344 -6.51 13.30 2.75
N ASN A 345 -7.31 13.50 3.80
CA ASN A 345 -7.70 14.85 4.23
C ASN A 345 -7.17 15.18 5.62
N ILE A 346 -6.74 16.43 5.78
CA ILE A 346 -6.35 17.01 7.07
C ILE A 346 -7.30 18.16 7.38
N TYR A 347 -8.04 18.05 8.47
CA TYR A 347 -8.88 19.14 9.00
C TYR A 347 -8.15 19.77 10.17
N PHE A 348 -7.47 20.89 9.92
CA PHE A 348 -6.71 21.61 10.92
C PHE A 348 -7.46 22.86 11.36
N ASN A 349 -8.04 22.80 12.56
CA ASN A 349 -8.91 23.86 13.04
C ASN A 349 -8.39 24.41 14.38
N TYR A 350 -8.24 25.73 14.49
CA TYR A 350 -7.75 26.41 15.68
C TYR A 350 -8.52 27.70 16.05
N THR A 351 -8.52 28.07 17.34
CA THR A 351 -9.29 29.24 17.83
C THR A 351 -8.45 30.51 17.97
N SER A 352 -7.17 30.42 18.33
CA SER A 352 -6.34 31.60 18.60
C SER A 352 -4.86 31.37 18.28
N GLY A 353 -4.10 32.46 18.22
CA GLY A 353 -2.69 32.48 17.79
C GLY A 353 -2.53 33.02 16.37
N THR A 354 -1.28 33.21 15.96
CA THR A 354 -0.91 33.70 14.61
C THR A 354 0.15 32.78 14.01
N PRO A 355 -0.17 31.50 13.77
CA PRO A 355 0.82 30.56 13.26
C PRO A 355 1.14 30.81 11.79
N THR A 356 2.38 30.56 11.40
CA THR A 356 2.75 30.35 10.00
C THR A 356 2.40 28.91 9.64
N ILE A 357 1.52 28.69 8.67
CA ILE A 357 1.11 27.35 8.27
C ILE A 357 1.53 27.07 6.84
N SER A 358 2.23 25.95 6.63
CA SER A 358 2.51 25.38 5.31
C SER A 358 1.74 24.08 5.16
N ALA A 359 1.21 23.81 3.97
CA ALA A 359 0.43 22.63 3.69
C ALA A 359 0.81 22.04 2.33
N LYS A 360 0.98 20.71 2.28
CA LYS A 360 1.24 19.96 1.06
C LYS A 360 0.31 18.77 0.95
N SER A 361 -0.16 18.52 -0.26
CA SER A 361 -1.03 17.40 -0.58
C SER A 361 -0.58 16.74 -1.88
N VAL A 362 -0.23 15.47 -1.81
CA VAL A 362 0.22 14.69 -2.97
C VAL A 362 -0.40 13.29 -2.97
N GLY A 363 -0.65 12.75 -4.15
CA GLY A 363 -0.92 11.32 -4.31
C GLY A 363 0.37 10.50 -4.25
N GLY A 364 0.25 9.21 -4.00
CA GLY A 364 1.36 8.27 -4.14
C GLY A 364 1.70 8.02 -5.61
N TYR A 365 2.97 7.81 -5.90
CA TYR A 365 3.42 7.46 -7.25
C TYR A 365 3.00 6.03 -7.61
N GLY A 366 2.66 5.80 -8.88
CA GLY A 366 2.50 4.44 -9.38
C GLY A 366 3.83 3.70 -9.47
N GLY A 367 3.80 2.39 -9.25
CA GLY A 367 4.97 1.53 -9.37
C GLY A 367 5.42 1.37 -10.82
N ALA A 368 6.71 1.14 -11.03
CA ALA A 368 7.25 0.82 -12.34
C ALA A 368 6.71 -0.53 -12.86
N ARG A 369 6.71 -0.70 -14.18
CA ARG A 369 6.42 -1.99 -14.82
C ARG A 369 7.60 -2.95 -14.66
N GLY A 370 7.32 -4.26 -14.63
CA GLY A 370 8.30 -5.29 -14.88
C GLY A 370 8.54 -5.48 -16.38
N TYR A 371 9.77 -5.79 -16.76
CA TYR A 371 10.15 -6.03 -18.15
C TYR A 371 9.88 -7.48 -18.57
N ALA A 372 9.63 -7.69 -19.86
CA ALA A 372 9.49 -9.01 -20.43
C ALA A 372 10.76 -9.85 -20.33
N GLY A 373 10.58 -11.14 -20.08
CA GLY A 373 11.61 -12.15 -20.31
C GLY A 373 11.90 -12.33 -21.79
N SER A 374 13.16 -12.54 -22.12
CA SER A 374 13.58 -12.84 -23.49
C SER A 374 13.19 -14.26 -23.91
N ARG A 375 12.97 -14.47 -25.21
CA ARG A 375 12.74 -15.79 -25.79
C ARG A 375 13.97 -16.69 -25.71
N GLY A 376 13.72 -17.98 -25.50
CA GLY A 376 14.67 -19.05 -25.76
C GLY A 376 14.87 -19.28 -27.25
N ILE A 377 16.12 -19.46 -27.65
CA ILE A 377 16.52 -19.82 -29.01
C ILE A 377 16.34 -21.33 -29.19
N GLY A 378 15.89 -21.79 -30.36
CA GLY A 378 15.78 -23.22 -30.66
C GLY A 378 17.14 -23.88 -30.88
N GLY A 379 17.26 -25.16 -30.53
CA GLY A 379 18.48 -25.93 -30.73
C GLY A 379 18.74 -26.23 -32.21
N TYR A 380 20.01 -26.43 -32.58
CA TYR A 380 20.37 -26.83 -33.94
C TYR A 380 20.00 -28.29 -34.20
N GLY A 381 19.67 -28.63 -35.45
CA GLY A 381 19.52 -30.02 -35.87
C GLY A 381 20.87 -30.74 -35.97
N GLY A 382 20.89 -32.03 -35.65
CA GLY A 382 22.07 -32.88 -35.80
C GLY A 382 22.38 -33.17 -37.27
N SER A 383 23.65 -33.35 -37.59
CA SER A 383 24.08 -33.82 -38.91
C SER A 383 23.65 -35.27 -39.16
N GLY A 384 23.43 -35.66 -40.42
CA GLY A 384 23.01 -37.01 -40.80
C GLY A 384 22.46 -37.05 -42.22
N SER A 385 21.90 -38.19 -42.64
CA SER A 385 21.32 -38.34 -43.97
C SER A 385 19.87 -38.87 -43.90
N PRO A 386 18.85 -37.98 -43.86
CA PRO A 386 18.95 -36.52 -43.89
C PRO A 386 19.41 -35.92 -42.54
N SER A 387 19.78 -34.64 -42.55
CA SER A 387 20.05 -33.88 -41.33
C SER A 387 18.76 -33.64 -40.54
N GLY A 388 18.91 -33.40 -39.25
CA GLY A 388 17.84 -32.92 -38.39
C GLY A 388 17.49 -31.46 -38.69
N SER A 389 16.24 -31.08 -38.44
CA SER A 389 15.82 -29.67 -38.50
C SER A 389 16.21 -28.93 -37.22
N SER A 390 16.57 -27.66 -37.32
CA SER A 390 16.66 -26.79 -36.14
C SER A 390 15.30 -26.65 -35.46
N GLY A 391 15.30 -26.58 -34.13
CA GLY A 391 14.13 -26.26 -33.36
C GLY A 391 13.70 -24.81 -33.57
N PRO A 392 12.40 -24.50 -33.49
CA PRO A 392 11.93 -23.13 -33.63
C PRO A 392 12.34 -22.28 -32.43
N ASN A 393 12.59 -20.99 -32.68
CA ASN A 393 12.66 -19.97 -31.62
C ASN A 393 11.26 -19.73 -31.04
N SER A 394 11.21 -19.37 -29.77
CA SER A 394 9.95 -19.01 -29.10
C SER A 394 9.69 -17.51 -29.11
N VAL A 395 8.67 -17.06 -28.40
CA VAL A 395 8.33 -15.62 -28.29
C VAL A 395 8.86 -15.04 -26.98
N SER A 396 9.20 -13.76 -26.99
CA SER A 396 9.49 -13.03 -25.75
C SER A 396 8.18 -12.78 -25.02
N GLY A 397 8.25 -12.56 -23.71
CA GLY A 397 7.11 -12.09 -22.94
C GLY A 397 6.69 -10.67 -23.33
N LYS A 398 5.70 -10.16 -22.62
CA LYS A 398 5.24 -8.77 -22.69
C LYS A 398 5.68 -7.99 -21.45
N ASP A 399 6.06 -6.74 -21.64
CA ASP A 399 6.27 -5.81 -20.54
C ASP A 399 4.95 -5.62 -19.77
N GLY A 400 5.03 -5.45 -18.46
CA GLY A 400 3.89 -5.00 -17.66
C GLY A 400 3.49 -3.56 -17.96
N ILE A 401 2.44 -3.09 -17.29
CA ILE A 401 2.04 -1.67 -17.34
C ILE A 401 2.54 -0.92 -16.11
N VAL A 402 2.83 0.38 -16.27
CA VAL A 402 3.16 1.27 -15.16
C VAL A 402 1.89 1.54 -14.34
N GLY A 403 2.03 1.57 -13.01
CA GLY A 403 0.93 1.93 -12.11
C GLY A 403 0.48 3.38 -12.30
N ALA A 404 -0.81 3.64 -12.11
CA ALA A 404 -1.30 5.02 -12.09
C ALA A 404 -0.91 5.72 -10.78
N THR A 405 -0.57 7.01 -10.86
CA THR A 405 -0.41 7.88 -9.69
C THR A 405 -1.76 8.11 -9.01
N GLY A 406 -1.75 8.17 -7.68
CA GLY A 406 -2.94 8.48 -6.89
C GLY A 406 -3.37 9.94 -7.03
N ALA A 407 -4.64 10.20 -6.73
CA ALA A 407 -5.16 11.55 -6.66
C ALA A 407 -4.61 12.32 -5.45
N VAL A 408 -4.49 13.63 -5.57
CA VAL A 408 -4.12 14.51 -4.45
C VAL A 408 -5.25 14.56 -3.41
N GLY A 409 -4.88 14.63 -2.13
CA GLY A 409 -5.81 14.84 -1.02
C GLY A 409 -6.17 16.32 -0.81
N SER A 410 -6.60 16.70 0.38
CA SER A 410 -6.87 18.11 0.71
C SER A 410 -6.48 18.46 2.15
N VAL A 411 -5.97 19.68 2.36
CA VAL A 411 -5.72 20.24 3.69
C VAL A 411 -6.68 21.41 3.89
N TYR A 412 -7.45 21.37 4.97
CA TYR A 412 -8.41 22.40 5.34
C TYR A 412 -7.95 23.10 6.61
N ILE A 413 -7.71 24.41 6.53
CA ILE A 413 -7.37 25.24 7.68
C ILE A 413 -8.59 26.08 8.04
N ASN A 414 -9.17 25.87 9.23
CA ASN A 414 -10.38 26.58 9.67
C ASN A 414 -11.50 26.58 8.60
N GLY A 415 -11.69 25.42 7.96
CA GLY A 415 -12.68 25.23 6.88
C GLY A 415 -12.29 25.79 5.51
N LYS A 416 -11.07 26.33 5.33
CA LYS A 416 -10.58 26.79 4.02
C LYS A 416 -9.56 25.81 3.45
N LYS A 417 -9.83 25.29 2.26
CA LYS A 417 -8.90 24.45 1.52
C LYS A 417 -7.63 25.25 1.17
N GLN A 418 -6.46 24.64 1.38
CA GLN A 418 -5.15 25.19 1.01
C GLN A 418 -4.66 24.66 -0.33
#